data_AF-C3YZQ9-F1
#
_entry.id   AF-C3YZQ9-F1
#
_cell.length_a   1.000
_cell.length_b   1.000
_cell.length_c   1.000
_cell.angle_alpha   90.00
_cell.angle_beta   90.00
_cell.angle_gamma   90.00
#
_symmetry.space_group_name_H-M   'P 1'
#
loop_
_entity.id
_entity.type
_entity.pdbx_description
1 polymer ?
#
loop_
_entity_poly.entity_id
_entity_poly.type
_entity_poly.pdbx_seq_one_letter_code
_entity_poly.pdbx_strand_id
1 'polypeptide(L)'
;MSAVPVEEIARLMLSSTNNLTLHTGNIINWNHLKRKTSQNAGEEVLECLSATLNVWSSTVDPSWMNEESNNALVITNPNQMERISEDERSKLKVSVKIFLLKWDPDLVVEAVDQVCSELDIGVVDSVLLALPPLEAEMGEELTVNHILPIWEPMERLYDVERVSAIGTSDLDKEMLEQTHGMARVKPTINQVNVVSCCVIPPDLTAFAKENDIQLLTHSDPRDVLPTPTFQEILRGSSHDDHVDEWQPFWVLRYTVMVKCRGVIKAKGYIVNGRRHATDMPLSVA
;
A
#
# COMPACT_ATOMS: atom_id res chain seq x y z
N MET A 1 -33.32 1.43 26.62
CA MET A 1 -32.22 0.71 25.96
C MET A 1 -30.95 1.48 26.27
N SER A 2 -29.95 0.86 26.90
CA SER A 2 -28.64 1.50 27.12
C SER A 2 -27.96 1.71 25.76
N ALA A 3 -27.32 2.86 25.57
CA ALA A 3 -26.50 3.09 24.38
C ALA A 3 -25.38 2.04 24.32
N VAL A 4 -25.16 1.46 23.14
CA VAL A 4 -24.05 0.52 22.90
C VAL A 4 -22.74 1.33 22.96
N PRO A 5 -21.71 0.88 23.69
CA PRO A 5 -20.40 1.55 23.72
C PRO A 5 -19.80 1.67 22.31
N VAL A 6 -19.08 2.76 22.02
CA VAL A 6 -18.52 3.02 20.68
C VAL A 6 -17.55 1.92 20.25
N GLU A 7 -16.79 1.38 21.20
CA GLU A 7 -15.86 0.26 20.99
C GLU A 7 -16.60 -1.02 20.58
N GLU A 8 -17.80 -1.25 21.10
CA GLU A 8 -18.62 -2.39 20.72
C GLU A 8 -19.20 -2.23 19.31
N ILE A 9 -19.51 -0.98 18.91
CA ILE A 9 -19.93 -0.68 17.52
C ILE A 9 -18.77 -0.93 16.56
N ALA A 10 -17.56 -0.46 16.89
CA ALA A 10 -16.36 -0.71 16.11
C ALA A 10 -16.10 -2.22 15.92
N ARG A 11 -16.26 -3.01 16.98
CA ARG A 11 -16.16 -4.48 16.90
C ARG A 11 -17.18 -5.06 15.92
N LEU A 12 -18.46 -4.68 16.04
CA LEU A 12 -19.52 -5.16 15.15
C LEU A 12 -19.29 -4.77 13.68
N MET A 13 -18.76 -3.57 13.41
CA MET A 13 -18.38 -3.16 12.05
C MET A 13 -17.32 -4.07 11.46
N LEU A 14 -16.26 -4.38 12.21
CA LEU A 14 -15.18 -5.25 11.75
C LEU A 14 -15.63 -6.71 11.57
N SER A 15 -16.48 -7.22 12.47
CA SER A 15 -17.00 -8.58 12.39
C SER A 15 -18.01 -8.77 11.23
N SER A 16 -18.66 -7.71 10.76
CA SER A 16 -19.65 -7.77 9.65
C SER A 16 -19.07 -7.46 8.27
N THR A 17 -17.75 -7.23 8.18
CA THR A 17 -17.07 -6.81 6.96
C THR A 17 -16.09 -7.88 6.46
N ASN A 18 -15.98 -8.06 5.14
CA ASN A 18 -14.97 -8.93 4.52
C ASN A 18 -13.86 -8.19 3.76
N ASN A 19 -14.01 -6.89 3.48
CA ASN A 19 -12.99 -6.06 2.84
C ASN A 19 -12.70 -4.81 3.69
N LEU A 20 -11.45 -4.59 4.04
CA LEU A 20 -11.02 -3.50 4.90
C LEU A 20 -10.01 -2.64 4.15
N THR A 21 -10.25 -1.33 4.12
CA THR A 21 -9.27 -0.33 3.70
C THR A 21 -8.87 0.53 4.90
N LEU A 22 -7.58 0.57 5.23
CA LEU A 22 -7.04 1.45 6.28
C LEU A 22 -6.22 2.56 5.63
N HIS A 23 -6.56 3.82 5.90
CA HIS A 23 -5.82 4.99 5.42
C HIS A 23 -5.33 5.85 6.58
N THR A 24 -4.01 6.00 6.69
CA THR A 24 -3.37 6.73 7.80
C THR A 24 -3.47 8.26 7.70
N GLY A 25 -3.88 8.80 6.54
CA GLY A 25 -3.73 10.22 6.22
C GLY A 25 -2.27 10.68 6.22
N ASN A 26 -2.08 11.99 6.39
CA ASN A 26 -0.78 12.65 6.35
C ASN A 26 0.00 12.47 7.66
N ILE A 27 0.89 11.47 7.71
CA ILE A 27 1.67 11.13 8.90
C ILE A 27 2.76 12.16 9.25
N ILE A 28 3.10 13.07 8.33
CA ILE A 28 4.05 14.16 8.60
C ILE A 28 3.51 15.11 9.67
N ASN A 29 2.20 15.22 9.81
CA ASN A 29 1.58 16.08 10.81
C ASN A 29 1.48 15.44 12.20
N TRP A 30 1.90 14.18 12.35
CA TRP A 30 1.79 13.45 13.61
C TRP A 30 2.90 13.86 14.58
N ASN A 31 2.54 14.67 15.57
CA ASN A 31 3.50 15.22 16.54
C ASN A 31 4.28 14.15 17.33
N HIS A 32 3.73 12.95 17.52
CA HIS A 32 4.39 11.87 18.25
C HIS A 32 5.41 11.10 17.39
N LEU A 33 5.14 10.92 16.09
CA LEU A 33 6.10 10.31 15.14
C LEU A 33 7.31 11.20 14.89
N LYS A 34 7.14 12.54 14.91
CA LYS A 34 8.26 13.50 14.78
C LYS A 34 9.35 13.34 15.85
N ARG A 35 9.05 12.73 17.00
CA ARG A 35 10.00 12.57 18.12
C ARG A 35 10.80 11.26 18.07
N LYS A 36 10.41 10.27 17.25
CA LYS A 36 11.11 9.00 17.11
C LYS A 36 12.00 9.04 15.88
N THR A 37 13.28 9.37 16.07
CA THR A 37 14.24 9.65 15.00
C THR A 37 14.79 8.42 14.25
N SER A 38 14.31 7.21 14.53
CA SER A 38 14.92 5.97 14.01
C SER A 38 13.90 4.83 13.88
N GLN A 39 12.91 4.96 13.00
CA GLN A 39 12.04 3.84 12.65
C GLN A 39 12.39 3.33 11.26
N ASN A 40 12.52 2.01 11.12
CA ASN A 40 12.49 1.39 9.80
C ASN A 40 11.06 1.48 9.23
N ALA A 41 10.93 1.34 7.90
CA ALA A 41 9.63 1.55 7.25
C ALA A 41 8.54 0.58 7.74
N GLY A 42 8.90 -0.63 8.19
CA GLY A 42 7.96 -1.57 8.76
C GLY A 42 7.36 -1.06 10.08
N GLU A 43 8.19 -0.66 11.03
CA GLU A 43 7.73 -0.10 12.31
C GLU A 43 6.85 1.13 12.14
N GLU A 44 7.17 2.02 11.18
CA GLU A 44 6.36 3.20 10.88
C GLU A 44 4.96 2.80 10.39
N VAL A 45 4.86 1.81 9.49
CA VAL A 45 3.57 1.29 9.02
C VAL A 45 2.75 0.76 10.20
N LEU A 46 3.35 -0.07 11.05
CA LEU A 46 2.65 -0.68 12.19
C LEU A 46 2.13 0.37 13.19
N GLU A 47 2.95 1.36 13.54
CA GLU A 47 2.56 2.43 14.46
C GLU A 47 1.43 3.28 13.85
N CYS A 48 1.53 3.61 12.56
CA CYS A 48 0.52 4.42 11.88
C CYS A 48 -0.82 3.69 11.77
N LEU A 49 -0.83 2.41 11.43
CA LEU A 49 -2.05 1.61 11.35
C LEU A 49 -2.71 1.45 12.72
N SER A 50 -1.93 1.12 13.75
CA SER A 50 -2.43 0.96 15.12
C SER A 50 -3.04 2.25 15.65
N ALA A 51 -2.38 3.39 15.45
CA ALA A 51 -2.89 4.70 15.86
C ALA A 51 -4.18 5.08 15.10
N THR A 52 -4.24 4.78 13.80
CA THR A 52 -5.43 5.02 12.97
C THR A 52 -6.63 4.22 13.48
N LEU A 53 -6.43 2.92 13.74
CA LEU A 53 -7.44 2.04 14.29
C LEU A 53 -7.92 2.47 15.68
N ASN A 54 -7.02 2.88 16.57
CA ASN A 54 -7.38 3.34 17.91
C ASN A 54 -8.18 4.65 17.88
N VAL A 55 -7.85 5.57 16.98
CA VAL A 55 -8.64 6.79 16.78
C VAL A 55 -10.02 6.41 16.26
N TRP A 56 -10.08 5.61 15.20
CA TRP A 56 -11.33 5.18 14.59
C TRP A 56 -12.25 4.46 15.58
N SER A 57 -11.75 3.48 16.35
CA SER A 57 -12.56 2.71 17.30
C SER A 57 -13.15 3.56 18.41
N SER A 58 -12.54 4.72 18.70
CA SER A 58 -13.03 5.71 19.68
C SER A 58 -13.96 6.77 19.05
N THR A 59 -14.05 6.83 17.72
CA THR A 59 -14.81 7.87 16.98
C THR A 59 -15.82 7.30 15.99
N VAL A 60 -16.14 6.00 16.09
CA VAL A 60 -17.14 5.35 15.22
C VAL A 60 -18.50 6.03 15.36
N ASP A 61 -19.16 6.28 14.23
CA ASP A 61 -20.51 6.84 14.22
C ASP A 61 -21.55 5.78 14.65
N PRO A 62 -22.28 6.01 15.76
CA PRO A 62 -23.32 5.08 16.18
C PRO A 62 -24.47 4.91 15.18
N SER A 63 -24.63 5.82 14.21
CA SER A 63 -25.68 5.70 13.19
C SER A 63 -25.46 4.52 12.24
N TRP A 64 -24.23 3.98 12.14
CA TRP A 64 -23.88 2.83 11.30
C TRP A 64 -24.77 1.61 11.58
N MET A 65 -25.25 1.43 12.81
CA MET A 65 -26.16 0.33 13.16
C MET A 65 -27.47 0.32 12.36
N ASN A 66 -27.81 1.41 11.67
CA ASN A 66 -29.00 1.54 10.83
C ASN A 66 -28.69 1.41 9.32
N GLU A 67 -27.42 1.25 8.95
CA GLU A 67 -27.00 1.07 7.56
C GLU A 67 -27.10 -0.40 7.14
N GLU A 68 -27.46 -0.66 5.88
CA GLU A 68 -27.39 -2.01 5.33
C GLU A 68 -25.93 -2.49 5.35
N SER A 69 -25.72 -3.76 5.72
CA SER A 69 -24.38 -4.35 5.87
C SER A 69 -23.57 -4.15 4.59
N ASN A 70 -22.58 -3.26 4.63
CA ASN A 70 -21.65 -3.07 3.53
C ASN A 70 -20.51 -4.07 3.69
N ASN A 71 -20.18 -4.78 2.60
CA ASN A 71 -19.11 -5.78 2.63
C ASN A 71 -17.71 -5.15 2.74
N ALA A 72 -17.62 -3.81 2.66
CA ALA A 72 -16.40 -3.03 2.71
C ALA A 72 -16.45 -1.98 3.83
N LEU A 73 -15.37 -1.91 4.62
CA LEU A 73 -15.15 -0.92 5.68
C LEU A 73 -13.92 -0.08 5.34
N VAL A 74 -14.07 1.24 5.46
CA VAL A 74 -12.95 2.18 5.32
C VAL A 74 -12.66 2.79 6.70
N ILE A 75 -11.45 2.57 7.18
CA ILE A 75 -10.93 3.07 8.44
C ILE A 75 -9.93 4.19 8.14
N THR A 76 -10.20 5.38 8.66
CA THR A 76 -9.32 6.55 8.47
C THR A 76 -9.03 7.21 9.80
N ASN A 77 -8.04 8.11 9.83
CA ASN A 77 -7.89 9.10 10.89
C ASN A 77 -8.38 10.45 10.35
N PRO A 78 -9.64 10.86 10.61
CA PRO A 78 -10.24 12.04 9.99
C PRO A 78 -9.43 13.33 10.19
N ASN A 79 -8.72 13.43 11.32
CA ASN A 79 -7.90 14.59 11.67
C ASN A 79 -6.63 14.72 10.82
N GLN A 80 -6.32 13.71 10.01
CA GLN A 80 -5.07 13.62 9.24
C GLN A 80 -5.34 13.50 7.73
N MET A 81 -6.62 13.49 7.33
CA MET A 81 -7.02 13.40 5.92
C MET A 81 -6.82 14.75 5.23
N GLU A 82 -6.11 14.75 4.10
CA GLU A 82 -5.86 15.93 3.28
C GLU A 82 -6.00 15.54 1.80
N ARG A 83 -6.96 16.17 1.12
CA ARG A 83 -7.12 16.06 -0.33
C ARG A 83 -6.29 17.13 -1.03
N ILE A 84 -5.85 16.84 -2.25
CA ILE A 84 -5.08 17.77 -3.06
C ILE A 84 -6.06 18.61 -3.89
N SER A 85 -6.05 19.92 -3.66
CA SER A 85 -6.85 20.83 -4.50
C SER A 85 -6.31 20.91 -5.92
N GLU A 86 -7.21 21.14 -6.88
CA GLU A 86 -6.86 21.28 -8.32
C GLU A 86 -5.80 22.38 -8.55
N ASP A 87 -5.92 23.51 -7.86
CA ASP A 87 -4.97 24.64 -7.91
C ASP A 87 -3.56 24.31 -7.39
N GLU A 88 -3.44 23.31 -6.52
CA GLU A 88 -2.16 22.85 -5.98
C GLU A 88 -1.57 21.71 -6.80
N ARG A 89 -2.39 20.86 -7.43
CA ARG A 89 -1.97 19.60 -8.05
C ARG A 89 -0.78 19.76 -8.99
N SER A 90 -0.78 20.80 -9.84
CA SER A 90 0.29 21.08 -10.80
C SER A 90 1.66 21.35 -10.15
N LYS A 91 1.67 21.88 -8.92
CA LYS A 91 2.86 22.24 -8.14
C LYS A 91 3.41 21.06 -7.34
N LEU A 92 2.68 19.95 -7.27
CA LEU A 92 2.99 18.78 -6.48
C LEU A 92 3.45 17.62 -7.37
N LYS A 93 4.31 16.78 -6.82
CA LYS A 93 4.68 15.46 -7.34
C LYS A 93 4.15 14.40 -6.38
N VAL A 94 3.25 13.54 -6.84
CA VAL A 94 2.69 12.42 -6.08
C VAL A 94 3.40 11.14 -6.54
N SER A 95 4.16 10.54 -5.65
CA SER A 95 4.87 9.29 -5.88
C SER A 95 4.30 8.19 -4.98
N VAL A 96 4.09 7.01 -5.56
CA VAL A 96 3.48 5.86 -4.91
C VAL A 96 4.42 4.66 -5.01
N LYS A 97 4.53 3.89 -3.93
CA LYS A 97 5.12 2.55 -3.93
C LYS A 97 4.07 1.55 -3.47
N ILE A 98 3.77 0.57 -4.30
CA ILE A 98 2.83 -0.52 -4.01
C ILE A 98 3.66 -1.73 -3.59
N PHE A 99 3.43 -2.21 -2.37
CA PHE A 99 3.91 -3.48 -1.86
C PHE A 99 2.78 -4.49 -2.04
N LEU A 100 2.89 -5.33 -3.07
CA LEU A 100 1.96 -6.44 -3.25
C LEU A 100 2.28 -7.53 -2.23
N LEU A 101 1.23 -8.10 -1.64
CA LEU A 101 1.33 -9.20 -0.70
C LEU A 101 0.63 -10.46 -1.23
N LYS A 102 0.11 -10.40 -2.45
CA LYS A 102 -0.48 -11.51 -3.21
C LYS A 102 -0.11 -11.35 -4.69
N TRP A 103 0.05 -12.48 -5.38
CA TRP A 103 0.31 -12.52 -6.82
C TRP A 103 -0.98 -12.39 -7.62
N ASP A 104 -1.52 -11.18 -7.66
CA ASP A 104 -2.75 -10.85 -8.40
C ASP A 104 -2.59 -9.50 -9.13
N PRO A 105 -2.64 -9.48 -10.47
CA PRO A 105 -2.52 -8.28 -11.27
C PRO A 105 -3.55 -7.19 -10.95
N ASP A 106 -4.77 -7.57 -10.55
CA ASP A 106 -5.86 -6.62 -10.37
C ASP A 106 -5.62 -5.70 -9.17
N LEU A 107 -4.86 -6.17 -8.18
CA LEU A 107 -4.48 -5.41 -6.98
C LEU A 107 -3.67 -4.15 -7.30
N VAL A 108 -2.93 -4.13 -8.41
CA VAL A 108 -2.19 -2.94 -8.86
C VAL A 108 -3.16 -1.82 -9.24
N VAL A 109 -4.21 -2.16 -9.99
CA VAL A 109 -5.23 -1.20 -10.44
C VAL A 109 -6.03 -0.71 -9.24
N GLU A 110 -6.47 -1.62 -8.37
CA GLU A 110 -7.19 -1.29 -7.15
C GLU A 110 -6.41 -0.31 -6.26
N ALA A 111 -5.12 -0.55 -6.04
CA ALA A 111 -4.31 0.31 -5.19
C ALA A 111 -4.14 1.72 -5.79
N VAL A 112 -3.97 1.83 -7.11
CA VAL A 112 -3.86 3.12 -7.81
C VAL A 112 -5.19 3.88 -7.83
N ASP A 113 -6.30 3.17 -8.03
CA ASP A 113 -7.64 3.77 -7.95
C ASP A 113 -7.95 4.26 -6.54
N GLN A 114 -7.60 3.48 -5.51
CA GLN A 114 -7.80 3.87 -4.13
C GLN A 114 -7.03 5.16 -3.79
N VAL A 115 -5.73 5.25 -4.09
CA VAL A 115 -4.95 6.47 -3.77
C VAL A 115 -5.43 7.69 -4.58
N CYS A 116 -5.84 7.50 -5.83
CA CYS A 116 -6.43 8.58 -6.63
C CYS A 116 -7.72 9.13 -6.00
N SER A 117 -8.61 8.24 -5.56
CA SER A 117 -9.86 8.62 -4.87
C SER A 117 -9.58 9.30 -3.52
N GLU A 118 -8.69 8.74 -2.71
CA GLU A 118 -8.38 9.25 -1.37
C GLU A 118 -7.70 10.63 -1.39
N LEU A 119 -6.84 10.88 -2.37
CA LEU A 119 -6.13 12.15 -2.53
C LEU A 119 -6.85 13.15 -3.44
N ASP A 120 -7.96 12.74 -4.08
CA ASP A 120 -8.73 13.54 -5.05
C ASP A 120 -7.88 13.99 -6.25
N ILE A 121 -7.18 13.03 -6.87
CA ILE A 121 -6.29 13.27 -8.01
C ILE A 121 -6.61 12.33 -9.19
N GLY A 122 -6.56 12.88 -10.40
CA GLY A 122 -6.73 12.07 -11.62
C GLY A 122 -5.49 11.26 -12.02
N VAL A 123 -4.29 11.69 -11.62
CA VAL A 123 -3.02 11.09 -12.06
C VAL A 123 -1.98 11.03 -10.95
N VAL A 124 -1.23 9.94 -10.87
CA VAL A 124 -0.04 9.75 -10.01
C VAL A 124 1.22 10.00 -10.86
N ASP A 125 2.16 10.81 -10.37
CA ASP A 125 3.36 11.15 -11.16
C ASP A 125 4.33 9.96 -11.31
N SER A 126 4.38 9.05 -10.33
CA SER A 126 5.19 7.83 -10.44
C SER A 126 4.67 6.69 -9.56
N VAL A 127 4.59 5.47 -10.09
CA VAL A 127 4.27 4.25 -9.33
C VAL A 127 5.45 3.27 -9.37
N LEU A 128 5.85 2.77 -8.20
CA LEU A 128 6.87 1.75 -8.03
C LEU A 128 6.23 0.46 -7.52
N LEU A 129 6.58 -0.66 -8.14
CA LEU A 129 6.06 -1.97 -7.79
C LEU A 129 7.09 -2.77 -6.98
N ALA A 130 6.74 -3.15 -5.75
CA ALA A 130 7.44 -4.15 -4.96
C ALA A 130 6.62 -5.45 -4.95
N LEU A 131 7.23 -6.52 -5.48
CA LEU A 131 6.59 -7.81 -5.67
C LEU A 131 6.55 -8.61 -4.36
N PRO A 132 5.56 -9.52 -4.18
CA PRO A 132 5.53 -10.40 -3.03
C PRO A 132 6.75 -11.33 -3.00
N PRO A 133 7.22 -11.79 -1.83
CA PRO A 133 8.35 -12.70 -1.73
C PRO A 133 7.99 -14.11 -2.27
N LEU A 134 8.23 -14.34 -3.56
CA LEU A 134 7.87 -15.58 -4.27
C LEU A 134 8.37 -16.86 -3.59
N GLU A 135 9.64 -16.89 -3.20
CA GLU A 135 10.26 -18.06 -2.54
C GLU A 135 9.52 -18.46 -1.26
N ALA A 136 9.02 -17.48 -0.50
CA ALA A 136 8.34 -17.72 0.76
C ALA A 136 6.91 -18.22 0.56
N GLU A 137 6.25 -17.83 -0.54
CA GLU A 137 4.87 -18.23 -0.84
C GLU A 137 4.76 -19.50 -1.67
N MET A 138 5.60 -19.64 -2.70
CA MET A 138 5.49 -20.71 -3.71
C MET A 138 6.73 -21.62 -3.76
N GLY A 139 7.82 -21.28 -3.07
CA GLY A 139 9.06 -22.08 -3.11
C GLY A 139 9.79 -22.02 -4.45
N GLU A 140 9.49 -21.00 -5.27
CA GLU A 140 10.05 -20.81 -6.61
C GLU A 140 10.97 -19.59 -6.67
N GLU A 141 11.97 -19.63 -7.56
CA GLU A 141 12.79 -18.47 -7.89
C GLU A 141 12.00 -17.51 -8.79
N LEU A 142 12.20 -16.20 -8.57
CA LEU A 142 11.55 -15.18 -9.38
C LEU A 142 12.00 -15.27 -10.83
N THR A 143 11.05 -15.22 -11.77
CA THR A 143 11.32 -15.19 -13.21
C THR A 143 10.51 -14.09 -13.87
N VAL A 144 10.93 -13.64 -15.05
CA VAL A 144 10.20 -12.62 -15.81
C VAL A 144 8.75 -13.04 -16.10
N ASN A 145 8.45 -14.33 -16.21
CA ASN A 145 7.10 -14.84 -16.44
C ASN A 145 6.16 -14.60 -15.25
N HIS A 146 6.70 -14.48 -14.03
CA HIS A 146 5.93 -14.05 -12.86
C HIS A 146 5.67 -12.53 -12.87
N ILE A 147 6.62 -11.75 -13.39
CA ILE A 147 6.57 -10.29 -13.37
C ILE A 147 5.61 -9.73 -14.43
N LEU A 148 5.66 -10.25 -15.67
CA LEU A 148 4.93 -9.68 -16.79
C LEU A 148 3.40 -9.59 -16.57
N PRO A 149 2.72 -10.60 -15.99
CA PRO A 149 1.29 -10.49 -15.68
C PRO A 149 0.97 -9.35 -14.70
N ILE A 150 1.85 -9.08 -13.73
CA ILE A 150 1.68 -7.98 -12.77
C ILE A 150 2.07 -6.63 -13.41
N TRP A 151 3.04 -6.65 -14.33
CA TRP A 151 3.49 -5.45 -15.05
C TRP A 151 2.45 -4.94 -16.05
N GLU A 152 1.71 -5.83 -16.70
CA GLU A 152 0.69 -5.46 -17.70
C GLU A 152 -0.33 -4.41 -17.19
N PRO A 153 -0.92 -4.53 -15.98
CA PRO A 153 -1.70 -3.46 -15.35
C PRO A 153 -0.98 -2.11 -15.23
N MET A 154 0.31 -2.10 -14.89
CA MET A 154 1.10 -0.87 -14.80
C MET A 154 1.18 -0.17 -16.16
N GLU A 155 1.34 -0.94 -17.24
CA GLU A 155 1.34 -0.40 -18.59
C GLU A 155 -0.03 0.15 -19.00
N ARG A 156 -1.12 -0.55 -18.65
CA ARG A 156 -2.48 -0.06 -18.91
C ARG A 156 -2.74 1.27 -18.20
N LEU A 157 -2.35 1.37 -16.92
CA LEU A 157 -2.48 2.60 -16.13
C LEU A 157 -1.67 3.77 -16.72
N TYR A 158 -0.52 3.47 -17.34
CA TYR A 158 0.25 4.45 -18.09
C TYR A 158 -0.48 4.90 -19.36
N ASP A 159 -1.01 3.96 -20.15
CA ASP A 159 -1.70 4.27 -21.41
C ASP A 159 -2.96 5.13 -21.20
N VAL A 160 -3.70 4.89 -20.11
CA VAL A 160 -4.88 5.69 -19.77
C VAL A 160 -4.53 6.96 -18.98
N GLU A 161 -3.25 7.34 -18.93
CA GLU A 161 -2.73 8.55 -18.27
C GLU A 161 -3.07 8.65 -16.77
N ARG A 162 -3.36 7.52 -16.11
CA ARG A 162 -3.54 7.46 -14.65
C ARG A 162 -2.20 7.48 -13.91
N VAL A 163 -1.11 7.08 -14.58
CA VAL A 163 0.26 7.11 -14.05
C VAL A 163 1.23 7.68 -15.08
N SER A 164 2.08 8.64 -14.69
CA SER A 164 3.03 9.28 -15.62
C SER A 164 4.39 8.58 -15.74
N ALA A 165 4.77 7.75 -14.76
CA ALA A 165 6.00 6.97 -14.79
C ALA A 165 5.83 5.69 -13.98
N ILE A 166 6.32 4.57 -14.49
CA ILE A 166 6.23 3.26 -13.83
C ILE A 166 7.63 2.70 -13.57
N GLY A 167 7.79 1.96 -12.49
CA GLY A 167 9.08 1.38 -12.11
C GLY A 167 8.95 0.21 -11.17
N THR A 168 10.10 -0.40 -10.87
CA THR A 168 10.23 -1.63 -10.08
C THR A 168 10.99 -1.36 -8.78
N SER A 169 10.91 -2.32 -7.85
CA SER A 169 11.72 -2.37 -6.64
C SER A 169 12.45 -3.71 -6.61
N ASP A 170 13.74 -3.67 -6.29
CA ASP A 170 14.56 -4.82 -5.97
C ASP A 170 14.74 -5.85 -7.09
N LEU A 171 14.55 -5.43 -8.35
CA LEU A 171 15.02 -6.24 -9.47
C LEU A 171 16.52 -6.12 -9.59
N ASP A 172 17.20 -7.26 -9.61
CA ASP A 172 18.61 -7.32 -9.95
C ASP A 172 18.84 -7.01 -11.45
N LYS A 173 20.11 -7.07 -11.87
CA LYS A 173 20.49 -6.76 -13.24
C LYS A 173 19.82 -7.69 -14.26
N GLU A 174 19.76 -8.99 -13.99
CA GLU A 174 19.21 -9.96 -14.94
C GLU A 174 17.70 -9.77 -15.08
N MET A 175 16.99 -9.67 -13.96
CA MET A 175 15.55 -9.55 -13.94
C MET A 175 15.07 -8.20 -14.51
N LEU A 176 15.78 -7.11 -14.20
CA LEU A 176 15.49 -5.79 -14.76
C LEU A 176 15.70 -5.77 -16.28
N GLU A 177 16.77 -6.39 -16.78
CA GLU A 177 17.05 -6.45 -18.22
C GLU A 177 15.99 -7.26 -18.97
N GLN A 178 15.61 -8.43 -18.45
CA GLN A 178 14.55 -9.26 -19.03
C GLN A 178 13.20 -8.52 -19.02
N THR A 179 12.82 -7.95 -17.88
CA THR A 179 11.56 -7.19 -17.74
C THR A 179 11.53 -6.00 -18.69
N HIS A 180 12.61 -5.20 -18.73
CA HIS A 180 12.72 -4.05 -19.63
C HIS A 180 12.70 -4.45 -21.12
N GLY A 181 13.30 -5.60 -21.47
CA GLY A 181 13.31 -6.11 -22.85
C GLY A 181 11.94 -6.60 -23.33
N MET A 182 11.11 -7.11 -22.42
CA MET A 182 9.79 -7.68 -22.74
C MET A 182 8.62 -6.70 -22.53
N ALA A 183 8.79 -5.70 -21.67
CA ALA A 183 7.78 -4.68 -21.41
C ALA A 183 7.58 -3.75 -22.63
N ARG A 184 6.32 -3.44 -22.93
CA ARG A 184 5.95 -2.44 -23.93
C ARG A 184 6.11 -1.03 -23.36
N VAL A 185 5.66 -0.82 -22.12
CA VAL A 185 5.98 0.40 -21.35
C VAL A 185 7.09 0.06 -20.38
N LYS A 186 8.27 0.59 -20.65
CA LYS A 186 9.50 0.22 -19.95
C LYS A 186 9.55 0.83 -18.54
N PRO A 187 10.10 0.11 -17.54
CA PRO A 187 10.34 0.70 -16.22
C PRO A 187 11.35 1.84 -16.35
N THR A 188 11.00 3.03 -15.87
CA THR A 188 11.89 4.20 -15.87
C THR A 188 12.62 4.39 -14.53
N ILE A 189 12.26 3.59 -13.52
CA ILE A 189 12.84 3.64 -12.18
C ILE A 189 13.03 2.19 -11.70
N ASN A 190 14.16 1.90 -11.04
CA ASN A 190 14.32 0.70 -10.24
C ASN A 190 14.88 1.08 -8.87
N GLN A 191 14.24 0.63 -7.79
CA GLN A 191 14.78 0.82 -6.44
C GLN A 191 15.69 -0.35 -6.05
N VAL A 192 16.71 -0.07 -5.24
CA VAL A 192 17.61 -1.08 -4.68
C VAL A 192 17.64 -0.94 -3.16
N ASN A 193 17.38 -2.05 -2.46
CA ASN A 193 17.42 -2.08 -1.01
C ASN A 193 18.87 -1.97 -0.49
N VAL A 194 19.14 -0.93 0.30
CA VAL A 194 20.50 -0.69 0.85
C VAL A 194 20.84 -1.54 2.06
N VAL A 195 19.83 -2.16 2.69
CA VAL A 195 20.05 -3.10 3.81
C VAL A 195 20.66 -4.40 3.29
N SER A 196 20.26 -4.85 2.11
CA SER A 196 20.82 -6.03 1.44
C SER A 196 22.03 -5.70 0.56
N CYS A 197 22.23 -4.43 0.16
CA CYS A 197 23.28 -4.04 -0.77
C CYS A 197 23.85 -2.64 -0.47
N CYS A 198 24.99 -2.56 0.22
CA CYS A 198 25.65 -1.27 0.52
C CYS A 198 26.22 -0.56 -0.71
N VAL A 199 26.40 -1.28 -1.83
CA VAL A 199 26.97 -0.79 -3.08
C VAL A 199 26.18 -1.37 -4.24
N ILE A 200 25.48 -0.51 -4.99
CA ILE A 200 24.75 -0.92 -6.18
C ILE A 200 25.72 -1.57 -7.18
N PRO A 201 25.42 -2.77 -7.71
CA PRO A 201 26.29 -3.46 -8.67
C PRO A 201 26.65 -2.58 -9.89
N PRO A 202 27.93 -2.55 -10.32
CA PRO A 202 28.35 -1.70 -11.44
C PRO A 202 27.67 -2.04 -12.77
N ASP A 203 27.35 -3.32 -13.00
CA ASP A 203 26.64 -3.81 -14.18
C ASP A 203 25.17 -3.37 -14.19
N LEU A 204 24.49 -3.43 -13.05
CA LEU A 204 23.14 -2.85 -12.88
C LEU A 204 23.17 -1.34 -13.16
N THR A 205 24.18 -0.63 -12.65
CA THR A 205 24.36 0.81 -12.87
C THR A 205 24.59 1.13 -14.36
N ALA A 206 25.42 0.34 -15.04
CA ALA A 206 25.68 0.52 -16.47
C ALA A 206 24.42 0.30 -17.31
N PHE A 207 23.69 -0.80 -17.08
CA PHE A 207 22.44 -1.10 -17.77
C PHE A 207 21.39 -0.01 -17.54
N ALA A 208 21.21 0.42 -16.28
CA ALA A 208 20.25 1.46 -15.95
C ALA A 208 20.58 2.79 -16.62
N LYS A 209 21.85 3.19 -16.64
CA LYS A 209 22.30 4.41 -17.33
C LYS A 209 22.10 4.33 -18.84
N GLU A 210 22.39 3.19 -19.46
CA GLU A 210 22.23 2.99 -20.90
C GLU A 210 20.76 3.07 -21.34
N ASN A 211 19.83 2.68 -20.46
CA ASN A 211 18.40 2.60 -20.75
C ASN A 211 17.58 3.72 -20.07
N ASP A 212 18.23 4.79 -19.60
CA ASP A 212 17.58 5.92 -18.91
C ASP A 212 16.70 5.51 -17.70
N ILE A 213 17.11 4.47 -16.98
CA ILE A 213 16.44 3.99 -15.76
C ILE A 213 17.06 4.70 -14.54
N GLN A 214 16.24 5.40 -13.77
CA GLN A 214 16.67 6.00 -12.53
C GLN A 214 16.84 4.94 -11.44
N LEU A 215 18.05 4.78 -10.91
CA LEU A 215 18.29 3.96 -9.72
C LEU A 215 18.08 4.80 -8.45
N LEU A 216 17.21 4.32 -7.57
CA LEU A 216 16.95 4.91 -6.25
C LEU A 216 17.25 3.89 -5.15
N THR A 217 17.44 4.36 -3.93
CA THR A 217 17.67 3.49 -2.77
C THR A 217 16.51 3.54 -1.79
N HIS A 218 16.30 2.44 -1.07
CA HIS A 218 15.33 2.35 0.03
C HIS A 218 15.81 1.35 1.08
N SER A 219 15.16 1.37 2.25
CA SER A 219 15.45 0.47 3.38
C SER A 219 14.15 -0.16 3.89
N ASP A 220 13.24 -0.48 2.96
CA ASP A 220 11.99 -1.15 3.32
C ASP A 220 12.30 -2.60 3.75
N PRO A 221 11.56 -3.16 4.72
CA PRO A 221 11.67 -4.59 5.03
C PRO A 221 11.19 -5.44 3.84
N ARG A 222 11.65 -6.70 3.78
CA ARG A 222 11.24 -7.66 2.73
C ARG A 222 9.74 -7.94 2.77
N ASP A 223 9.18 -8.08 3.96
CA ASP A 223 7.74 -8.16 4.20
C ASP A 223 7.33 -6.94 5.03
N VAL A 224 6.60 -6.02 4.41
CA VAL A 224 6.22 -4.73 5.02
C VAL A 224 5.10 -4.86 6.03
N LEU A 225 4.27 -5.90 5.88
CA LEU A 225 3.12 -6.13 6.75
C LEU A 225 2.80 -7.63 6.79
N PRO A 226 3.55 -8.41 7.59
CA PRO A 226 3.29 -9.83 7.75
C PRO A 226 1.87 -10.06 8.27
N THR A 227 1.22 -11.13 7.79
CA THR A 227 -0.16 -11.48 8.17
C THR A 227 -0.35 -11.56 9.70
N PRO A 228 0.52 -12.24 10.48
CA PRO A 228 0.37 -12.29 11.93
C PRO A 228 0.40 -10.90 12.59
N THR A 229 1.22 -10.00 12.06
CA THR A 229 1.35 -8.62 12.56
C THR A 229 0.11 -7.79 12.21
N PHE A 230 -0.41 -7.93 10.99
CA PHE A 230 -1.67 -7.30 10.59
C PHE A 230 -2.83 -7.73 11.50
N GLN A 231 -2.92 -9.03 11.77
CA GLN A 231 -3.90 -9.61 12.69
C GLN A 231 -3.71 -9.10 14.12
N GLU A 232 -2.47 -9.02 14.63
CA GLU A 232 -2.20 -8.47 15.96
C GLU A 232 -2.69 -7.02 16.11
N ILE A 233 -2.46 -6.18 15.10
CA ILE A 233 -2.96 -4.80 15.06
C ILE A 233 -4.49 -4.76 15.14
N LEU A 234 -5.18 -5.58 14.34
CA LEU A 234 -6.65 -5.65 14.35
C LEU A 234 -7.19 -6.15 15.69
N ARG A 235 -6.56 -7.16 16.31
CA ARG A 235 -6.93 -7.67 17.64
C ARG A 235 -6.85 -6.57 18.70
N GLY A 236 -5.79 -5.76 18.66
CA GLY A 236 -5.53 -4.70 19.63
C GLY A 236 -6.60 -3.62 19.69
N SER A 237 -7.35 -3.39 18.60
CA SER A 237 -8.31 -2.28 18.49
C SER A 237 -9.78 -2.72 18.47
N SER A 238 -10.07 -4.01 18.25
CA SER A 238 -11.46 -4.47 18.02
C SER A 238 -11.94 -5.58 18.94
N HIS A 239 -11.05 -6.33 19.59
CA HIS A 239 -11.41 -7.55 20.31
C HIS A 239 -12.31 -8.51 19.50
N ASP A 240 -12.21 -8.48 18.16
CA ASP A 240 -12.94 -9.39 17.28
C ASP A 240 -12.37 -10.82 17.39
N ASP A 241 -13.25 -11.81 17.53
CA ASP A 241 -12.88 -13.22 17.69
C ASP A 241 -12.42 -13.85 16.38
N HIS A 242 -12.72 -13.22 15.24
CA HIS A 242 -12.43 -13.74 13.90
C HIS A 242 -11.25 -13.03 13.22
N VAL A 243 -10.35 -12.42 13.98
CA VAL A 243 -9.24 -11.65 13.38
C VAL A 243 -8.30 -12.53 12.54
N ASP A 244 -8.22 -13.82 12.85
CA ASP A 244 -7.36 -14.81 12.19
C ASP A 244 -7.74 -15.05 10.72
N GLU A 245 -8.95 -14.65 10.32
CA GLU A 245 -9.44 -14.76 8.94
C GLU A 245 -8.90 -13.65 8.03
N TRP A 246 -8.39 -12.55 8.60
CA TRP A 246 -7.90 -11.41 7.84
C TRP A 246 -6.50 -11.66 7.27
N GLN A 247 -6.34 -11.28 6.01
CA GLN A 247 -5.06 -11.22 5.32
C GLN A 247 -4.89 -9.88 4.63
N PRO A 248 -3.70 -9.27 4.68
CA PRO A 248 -3.39 -8.09 3.90
C PRO A 248 -3.10 -8.50 2.44
N PHE A 249 -3.57 -7.69 1.47
CA PHE A 249 -3.43 -7.95 0.03
C PHE A 249 -2.41 -7.02 -0.62
N TRP A 250 -2.40 -5.76 -0.20
CA TRP A 250 -1.40 -4.79 -0.59
C TRP A 250 -1.24 -3.70 0.46
N VAL A 251 -0.04 -3.12 0.52
CA VAL A 251 0.25 -1.88 1.22
C VAL A 251 0.70 -0.86 0.18
N LEU A 252 0.12 0.32 0.21
CA LEU A 252 0.49 1.44 -0.63
C LEU A 252 1.10 2.52 0.23
N ARG A 253 2.31 2.98 -0.12
CA ARG A 253 2.92 4.19 0.45
C ARG A 253 2.86 5.31 -0.57
N TYR A 254 2.25 6.44 -0.22
CA TYR A 254 2.29 7.65 -1.05
C TYR A 254 3.16 8.73 -0.42
N THR A 255 3.73 9.58 -1.27
CA THR A 255 4.50 10.77 -0.88
C THR A 255 4.12 11.91 -1.82
N VAL A 256 3.78 13.06 -1.26
CA VAL A 256 3.42 14.28 -1.97
C VAL A 256 4.53 15.31 -1.73
N MET A 257 5.22 15.70 -2.79
CA MET A 257 6.37 16.61 -2.73
C MET A 257 6.08 17.91 -3.47
N VAL A 258 6.50 19.04 -2.90
CA VAL A 258 6.42 20.35 -3.55
C VAL A 258 7.56 20.48 -4.57
N LYS A 259 7.23 20.50 -5.86
CA LYS A 259 8.20 20.43 -6.98
C LYS A 259 9.31 21.49 -6.88
N CYS A 260 8.97 22.73 -6.53
CA CYS A 260 9.94 23.83 -6.50
C CYS A 260 10.86 23.86 -5.26
N ARG A 261 10.55 23.08 -4.22
CA ARG A 261 11.29 23.10 -2.95
C ARG A 261 11.90 21.75 -2.59
N GLY A 262 11.48 20.66 -3.24
CA GLY A 262 11.89 19.30 -2.87
C GLY A 262 11.44 18.87 -1.47
N VAL A 263 10.47 19.58 -0.89
CA VAL A 263 9.96 19.34 0.47
C VAL A 263 8.76 18.40 0.40
N ILE A 264 8.75 17.40 1.27
CA ILE A 264 7.60 16.51 1.41
C ILE A 264 6.48 17.25 2.16
N LYS A 265 5.35 17.45 1.48
CA LYS A 265 4.12 18.04 2.02
C LYS A 265 3.28 16.98 2.75
N ALA A 266 3.18 15.80 2.17
CA ALA A 266 2.44 14.69 2.77
C ALA A 266 3.12 13.35 2.54
N LYS A 267 2.91 12.43 3.47
CA LYS A 267 3.28 11.01 3.38
C LYS A 267 2.20 10.22 4.08
N GLY A 268 1.84 9.06 3.56
CA GLY A 268 0.85 8.20 4.21
C GLY A 268 0.84 6.80 3.62
N TYR A 269 0.05 5.95 4.27
CA TYR A 269 -0.13 4.56 3.92
C TYR A 269 -1.62 4.25 3.71
N ILE A 270 -1.89 3.41 2.72
CA ILE A 270 -3.19 2.79 2.51
C ILE A 270 -2.97 1.27 2.50
N VAL A 271 -3.79 0.52 3.22
CA VAL A 271 -3.70 -0.94 3.29
C VAL A 271 -5.04 -1.53 2.92
N ASN A 272 -5.03 -2.53 2.05
CA ASN A 272 -6.19 -3.39 1.83
C ASN A 272 -6.00 -4.72 2.55
N GLY A 273 -6.98 -5.10 3.35
CA GLY A 273 -7.10 -6.43 3.94
C GLY A 273 -8.43 -7.06 3.55
N ARG A 274 -8.46 -8.38 3.44
CA ARG A 274 -9.69 -9.12 3.19
C ARG A 274 -9.76 -10.34 4.10
N ARG A 275 -10.98 -10.75 4.46
CA ARG A 275 -11.19 -12.06 5.07
C ARG A 275 -11.03 -13.14 4.02
N HIS A 276 -10.43 -14.26 4.39
CA HIS A 276 -10.57 -15.47 3.60
C HIS A 276 -12.06 -15.77 3.48
N ALA A 277 -12.57 -16.00 2.26
CA ALA A 277 -13.90 -16.59 2.15
C ALA A 277 -13.81 -17.94 2.87
N THR A 278 -14.43 -18.06 4.03
CA THR A 278 -14.78 -19.37 4.55
C THR A 278 -15.69 -19.97 3.50
N ASP A 279 -15.36 -21.17 3.00
CA ASP A 279 -16.30 -21.97 2.23
C ASP A 279 -17.59 -22.00 3.04
N MET A 280 -18.58 -21.20 2.62
CA MET A 280 -19.94 -21.32 3.13
C MET A 280 -20.31 -22.78 2.90
N PRO A 281 -20.63 -23.57 3.95
CA PRO A 281 -21.02 -24.95 3.73
C PRO A 281 -22.20 -24.91 2.78
N LEU A 282 -22.05 -25.55 1.62
CA LEU A 282 -23.13 -25.77 0.66
C LEU A 282 -24.33 -26.24 1.48
N SER A 283 -25.33 -25.38 1.59
CA SER A 283 -26.59 -25.74 2.21
C SER A 283 -27.11 -26.93 1.43
N VAL A 284 -27.06 -28.10 2.07
CA VAL A 284 -27.58 -29.34 1.51
C VAL A 284 -29.07 -29.09 1.25
N ALA A 285 -29.43 -29.18 -0.02
CA ALA A 285 -30.81 -29.07 -0.52
C ALA A 285 -31.73 -30.14 0.09
#